data_AF-A0A969KY76-F1
#
_entry.id   AF-A0A969KY76-F1
#
_cell.length_a   1.000
_cell.length_b   1.000
_cell.length_c   1.000
_cell.angle_alpha   90.00
_cell.angle_beta   90.00
_cell.angle_gamma   90.00
#
_symmetry.space_group_name_H-M   'P 1'
#
loop_
_entity.id
_entity.type
_entity.pdbx_description
1 polymer ?
#
loop_
_entity_poly.entity_id
_entity_poly.type
_entity_poly.pdbx_seq_one_letter_code
_entity_poly.pdbx_strand_id
1 'polypeptide(L)'
;MLAPFVTSPTAVPGSNRILPLSTVTLIEGNATEPGIWLHLSGERMRGSTRIVYGQVVRYDPAIAQLYALVEWTSPAGKLPAWQQITGSEATELIVNQTVGLEPSFKVYQVETLQSSTEPIRLEPISLEQAALDRQTFEDGLVLARSGLWSAARQTLESLKQQIDVANWSAAAQAQLDLISLHANATKTQAERDWASPSQQILAQLIDGRWGNALQLLQTTIRNGYDLSSLLAVDSDRIGRRVNAALQVNRNQPDVQIWGALVLAAQRDRAAAIAWLRQQSPTPDTNTRVQQVLNLVDPQSAPTITASHDSRMIGSATQVSSINAADWLRPQVDSPLALTGQQVWYRIQLANFHDGQHWRRSPFTDLNLPASGAALRLWSLLGLTNNSPIQILVWSADGQPQTIEATVKAARVSGGELQLLAAGSPTPSGNSPAGLPLLAMTLSTVSWLETGNVLTLSQLSQQQPDWAAALAVNLWRELQRADQVQAALADTASLLQEVGQWSVELVDLTGEGQLEAIFTFKPSLLEASSYVTASAQAANQEATQTLIFSAQGQLIYSELSTEAAQFWWRSPTPATARRLY
;
A
#
# COMPACT_ATOMS: atom_id res chain seq x y z
N MET A 1 -39.27 18.83 -1.40
CA MET A 1 -38.95 17.57 -2.12
C MET A 1 -37.44 17.62 -2.26
N LEU A 2 -36.70 16.90 -1.39
CA LEU A 2 -35.28 17.17 -1.16
C LEU A 2 -34.46 17.13 -2.45
N ALA A 3 -33.58 18.13 -2.60
CA ALA A 3 -32.62 18.20 -3.69
C ALA A 3 -31.86 16.87 -3.84
N PRO A 4 -31.63 16.38 -5.08
CA PRO A 4 -30.95 15.12 -5.30
C PRO A 4 -29.55 15.13 -4.70
N PHE A 5 -29.16 14.00 -4.12
CA PHE A 5 -27.76 13.74 -3.76
C PHE A 5 -26.93 13.85 -5.05
N VAL A 6 -26.01 14.82 -5.12
CA VAL A 6 -25.13 14.99 -6.29
C VAL A 6 -24.34 13.70 -6.52
N THR A 7 -24.23 13.35 -7.81
CA THR A 7 -23.74 12.11 -8.43
C THR A 7 -22.48 11.49 -7.78
N SER A 8 -22.69 10.42 -7.00
CA SER A 8 -21.77 9.28 -6.89
C SER A 8 -22.18 8.20 -7.90
N PRO A 9 -21.30 7.26 -8.33
CA PRO A 9 -21.63 6.22 -9.33
C PRO A 9 -22.73 5.25 -8.90
N THR A 10 -23.20 5.35 -7.66
CA THR A 10 -24.41 4.72 -7.16
C THR A 10 -25.51 5.79 -7.00
N ALA A 11 -25.93 6.37 -8.12
CA ALA A 11 -27.20 7.05 -8.19
C ALA A 11 -28.32 6.02 -7.97
N VAL A 12 -28.70 5.80 -6.71
CA VAL A 12 -29.99 5.18 -6.40
C VAL A 12 -31.05 6.21 -6.80
N PRO A 13 -31.92 5.93 -7.79
CA PRO A 13 -33.00 6.83 -8.14
C PRO A 13 -33.96 6.98 -6.95
N GLY A 14 -34.41 8.22 -6.69
CA GLY A 14 -35.68 8.53 -6.03
C GLY A 14 -35.99 7.80 -4.72
N SER A 15 -35.34 8.18 -3.62
CA SER A 15 -35.88 7.87 -2.29
C SER A 15 -37.00 8.87 -1.95
N ASN A 16 -38.26 8.47 -2.08
CA ASN A 16 -39.44 9.23 -1.62
C ASN A 16 -39.61 9.24 -0.08
N ARG A 17 -38.60 8.82 0.68
CA ARG A 17 -38.65 8.77 2.13
C ARG A 17 -38.52 10.19 2.70
N ILE A 18 -39.60 10.69 3.30
CA ILE A 18 -39.60 11.93 4.08
C ILE A 18 -38.62 11.74 5.24
N LEU A 19 -37.59 12.58 5.30
CA LEU A 19 -36.61 12.58 6.37
C LEU A 19 -37.05 13.59 7.44
N PRO A 20 -37.07 13.23 8.74
CA PRO A 20 -37.52 14.13 9.78
C PRO A 20 -36.54 15.29 9.96
N LEU A 21 -37.07 16.47 10.26
CA LEU A 21 -36.33 17.63 10.78
C LEU A 21 -36.56 17.66 12.28
N SER A 22 -35.49 17.56 13.07
CA SER A 22 -35.55 17.37 14.52
C SER A 22 -34.99 18.55 15.32
N THR A 23 -34.27 19.46 14.66
CA THR A 23 -33.55 20.55 15.31
C THR A 23 -33.93 21.87 14.64
N VAL A 24 -34.10 22.91 15.46
CA VAL A 24 -34.32 24.29 15.00
C VAL A 24 -33.31 25.18 15.68
N THR A 25 -32.55 25.93 14.89
CA THR A 25 -31.42 26.73 15.37
C THR A 25 -31.24 27.97 14.51
N LEU A 26 -30.73 29.05 15.10
CA LEU A 26 -30.36 30.26 14.36
C LEU A 26 -29.23 29.94 13.39
N ILE A 27 -29.22 30.60 12.23
CA ILE A 27 -28.11 30.53 11.29
C ILE A 27 -26.98 31.41 11.83
N GLU A 28 -25.76 30.86 11.88
CA GLU A 28 -24.58 31.60 12.31
C GLU A 28 -24.24 32.74 11.33
N GLY A 29 -23.73 33.85 11.88
CA GLY A 29 -23.48 35.09 11.14
C GLY A 29 -24.71 35.98 11.00
N ASN A 30 -24.52 37.18 10.47
CA ASN A 30 -25.59 38.15 10.29
C ASN A 30 -26.00 38.21 8.82
N ALA A 31 -27.26 37.91 8.53
CA ALA A 31 -27.86 38.22 7.24
C ALA A 31 -27.97 39.74 7.06
N THR A 32 -27.78 40.24 5.84
CA THR A 32 -27.98 41.66 5.52
C THR A 32 -29.44 42.09 5.65
N GLU A 33 -30.37 41.21 5.29
CA GLU A 33 -31.81 41.48 5.36
C GLU A 33 -32.41 41.19 6.75
N PRO A 34 -33.32 42.05 7.25
CA PRO A 34 -33.91 41.92 8.57
C PRO A 34 -34.81 40.68 8.69
N GLY A 35 -34.87 40.14 9.91
CA GLY A 35 -35.69 38.98 10.25
C GLY A 35 -34.92 37.97 11.11
N ILE A 36 -35.61 36.92 11.50
CA ILE A 36 -35.02 35.81 12.25
C ILE A 36 -34.76 34.66 11.27
N TRP A 37 -33.48 34.35 11.05
CA TRP A 37 -33.04 33.34 10.10
C TRP A 37 -32.73 32.03 10.83
N LEU A 38 -33.42 30.97 10.44
CA LEU A 38 -33.40 29.68 11.09
C LEU A 38 -33.02 28.59 10.09
N HIS A 39 -32.35 27.56 10.58
CA HIS A 39 -32.30 26.29 9.89
C HIS A 39 -33.10 25.25 10.66
N LEU A 40 -33.99 24.55 9.95
CA LEU A 40 -34.59 23.31 10.41
C LEU A 40 -33.75 22.17 9.87
N SER A 41 -33.13 21.38 10.74
CA SER A 41 -32.18 20.34 10.34
C SER A 41 -32.53 18.97 10.89
N GLY A 42 -32.10 17.96 10.16
CA GLY A 42 -32.06 16.57 10.56
C GLY A 42 -30.71 15.96 10.21
N GLU A 43 -30.48 14.76 10.70
CA GLU A 43 -29.19 14.09 10.56
C GLU A 43 -29.39 12.64 10.16
N ARG A 44 -28.47 12.15 9.33
CA ARG A 44 -28.45 10.75 8.93
C ARG A 44 -27.03 10.23 8.89
N MET A 45 -26.85 9.05 9.48
CA MET A 45 -25.62 8.28 9.31
C MET A 45 -25.68 7.48 8.00
N ARG A 46 -24.62 7.54 7.20
CA ARG A 46 -24.37 6.65 6.06
C ARG A 46 -22.97 6.07 6.22
N GLY A 47 -22.88 4.80 6.63
CA GLY A 47 -21.62 4.22 7.07
C GLY A 47 -21.09 4.98 8.30
N SER A 48 -19.84 5.45 8.25
CA SER A 48 -19.23 6.30 9.28
C SER A 48 -19.45 7.80 9.05
N THR A 49 -20.09 8.22 7.94
CA THR A 49 -20.29 9.63 7.62
C THR A 49 -21.61 10.16 8.17
N ARG A 50 -21.54 11.25 8.93
CA ARG A 50 -22.70 12.04 9.39
C ARG A 50 -23.07 13.05 8.31
N ILE A 51 -24.23 12.87 7.71
CA ILE A 51 -24.81 13.80 6.73
C ILE A 51 -25.86 14.64 7.43
N VAL A 52 -25.73 15.96 7.33
CA VAL A 52 -26.73 16.90 7.84
C VAL A 52 -27.53 17.46 6.66
N TYR A 53 -28.84 17.60 6.84
CA TYR A 53 -29.76 18.12 5.81
C TYR A 53 -30.82 18.99 6.46
N GLY A 54 -31.48 19.83 5.68
CA GLY A 54 -32.48 20.72 6.24
C GLY A 54 -33.07 21.72 5.27
N GLN A 55 -33.72 22.72 5.85
CA GLN A 55 -34.31 23.85 5.15
C GLN A 55 -33.93 25.15 5.85
N VAL A 56 -33.61 26.18 5.08
CA VAL A 56 -33.49 27.55 5.58
C VAL A 56 -34.85 28.21 5.55
N VAL A 57 -35.16 28.87 6.65
CA VAL A 57 -36.43 29.54 6.88
C VAL A 57 -36.17 30.93 7.45
N ARG A 58 -36.92 31.92 6.98
CA ARG A 58 -36.94 33.27 7.56
C ARG A 58 -38.27 33.52 8.26
N TYR A 59 -38.23 33.97 9.50
CA TYR A 59 -39.38 34.52 10.19
C TYR A 59 -39.33 36.06 10.16
N ASP A 60 -40.42 36.66 9.70
CA ASP A 60 -40.60 38.11 9.71
C ASP A 60 -41.50 38.52 10.89
N PRO A 61 -40.95 39.16 11.93
CA PRO A 61 -41.72 39.53 13.12
C PRO A 61 -42.72 40.66 12.86
N ALA A 62 -42.55 41.48 11.82
CA ALA A 62 -43.44 42.62 11.55
C ALA A 62 -44.82 42.16 11.06
N ILE A 63 -44.86 41.03 10.35
CA ILE A 63 -46.08 40.45 9.77
C ILE A 63 -46.37 39.04 10.28
N ALA A 64 -45.60 38.55 11.26
CA ALA A 64 -45.71 37.24 11.88
C ALA A 64 -45.75 36.07 10.86
N GLN A 65 -44.95 36.17 9.80
CA GLN A 65 -44.96 35.20 8.69
C GLN A 65 -43.65 34.43 8.61
N LEU A 66 -43.76 33.14 8.28
CA LEU A 66 -42.65 32.22 8.10
C LEU A 66 -42.49 31.88 6.61
N TYR A 67 -41.29 32.05 6.08
CA TYR A 67 -40.95 31.80 4.68
C TYR A 67 -39.96 30.65 4.58
N ALA A 68 -40.36 29.58 3.90
CA ALA A 68 -39.47 28.49 3.53
C ALA A 68 -38.70 28.88 2.26
N LEU A 69 -37.36 28.90 2.33
CA LEU A 69 -36.54 29.50 1.27
C LEU A 69 -35.78 28.46 0.46
N VAL A 70 -34.83 27.74 1.08
CA VAL A 70 -34.00 26.76 0.35
C VAL A 70 -33.81 25.48 1.15
N GLU A 71 -33.96 24.35 0.47
CA GLU A 71 -33.59 23.03 0.99
C GLU A 71 -32.10 22.78 0.76
N TRP A 72 -31.41 22.17 1.72
CA TRP A 72 -29.97 21.95 1.66
C TRP A 72 -29.56 20.59 2.22
N THR A 73 -28.38 20.15 1.81
CA THR A 73 -27.73 18.93 2.31
C THR A 73 -26.23 19.16 2.33
N SER A 74 -25.58 18.71 3.39
CA SER A 74 -24.16 18.86 3.66
C SER A 74 -23.57 17.51 4.10
N PRO A 75 -22.96 16.77 3.16
CA PRO A 75 -22.21 15.55 3.49
C PRO A 75 -20.99 15.81 4.39
N ALA A 76 -20.50 17.05 4.43
CA ALA A 76 -19.40 17.49 5.29
C ALA A 76 -19.81 17.66 6.77
N GLY A 77 -21.09 17.48 7.12
CA GLY A 77 -21.59 17.60 8.49
C GLY A 77 -21.62 19.05 9.01
N LYS A 78 -21.53 20.04 8.11
CA LYS A 78 -21.52 21.47 8.43
C LYS A 78 -22.86 22.11 8.11
N LEU A 79 -23.38 22.91 9.04
CA LEU A 79 -24.60 23.69 8.85
C LEU A 79 -24.33 24.90 7.93
N PRO A 80 -25.34 25.40 7.20
CA PRO A 80 -25.22 26.65 6.47
C PRO A 80 -24.92 27.84 7.38
N ALA A 81 -24.18 28.82 6.88
CA ALA A 81 -23.83 30.04 7.61
C ALA A 81 -23.81 31.27 6.70
N TRP A 82 -24.06 32.44 7.29
CA TRP A 82 -23.92 33.75 6.64
C TRP A 82 -22.47 34.20 6.67
N GLN A 83 -21.92 34.48 5.50
CA GLN A 83 -20.54 34.95 5.36
C GLN A 83 -20.44 35.91 4.17
N GLN A 84 -19.51 36.87 4.25
CA GLN A 84 -19.24 37.81 3.17
C GLN A 84 -18.23 37.18 2.21
N ILE A 85 -18.67 36.85 1.00
CA ILE A 85 -17.85 36.23 -0.06
C ILE A 85 -17.67 37.16 -1.25
N THR A 86 -18.71 37.87 -1.70
CA THR A 86 -18.66 38.58 -3.01
C THR A 86 -18.02 39.98 -2.99
N GLY A 87 -17.21 40.30 -1.98
CA GLY A 87 -16.58 41.62 -1.84
C GLY A 87 -17.56 42.81 -1.66
N SER A 88 -18.87 42.57 -1.71
CA SER A 88 -19.93 43.51 -1.37
C SER A 88 -20.15 43.55 0.15
N GLU A 89 -20.86 44.55 0.68
CA GLU A 89 -21.24 44.59 2.10
C GLU A 89 -22.31 43.55 2.46
N ALA A 90 -22.94 42.93 1.46
CA ALA A 90 -23.95 41.91 1.68
C ALA A 90 -23.30 40.57 2.08
N THR A 91 -23.96 39.84 2.98
CA THR A 91 -23.57 38.48 3.35
C THR A 91 -24.36 37.46 2.55
N GLU A 92 -23.68 36.40 2.14
CA GLU A 92 -24.27 35.28 1.42
C GLU A 92 -24.44 34.07 2.32
N LEU A 93 -25.45 33.26 2.02
CA LEU A 93 -25.64 31.98 2.69
C LEU A 93 -24.76 30.93 1.99
N ILE A 94 -23.80 30.37 2.72
CA ILE A 94 -22.94 29.30 2.22
C ILE A 94 -23.45 27.95 2.68
N VAL A 95 -23.62 27.03 1.73
CA VAL A 95 -23.89 25.62 1.99
C VAL A 95 -22.69 24.79 1.52
N ASN A 96 -22.03 24.11 2.45
CA ASN A 96 -20.93 23.20 2.15
C ASN A 96 -21.46 21.80 1.79
N GLN A 97 -21.39 21.44 0.52
CA GLN A 97 -21.81 20.14 -0.03
C GLN A 97 -20.63 19.23 -0.38
N THR A 98 -19.43 19.54 0.12
CA THR A 98 -18.18 18.82 -0.15
C THR A 98 -18.30 17.33 0.17
N VAL A 99 -17.76 16.48 -0.72
CA VAL A 99 -17.67 15.03 -0.53
C VAL A 99 -16.21 14.60 -0.73
N GLY A 100 -15.58 14.07 0.33
CA GLY A 100 -14.19 13.67 0.27
C GLY A 100 -13.27 14.84 -0.11
N LEU A 101 -12.48 14.67 -1.17
CA LEU A 101 -11.57 15.69 -1.69
C LEU A 101 -12.23 16.68 -2.65
N GLU A 102 -13.53 16.56 -2.92
CA GLU A 102 -14.21 17.37 -3.93
C GLU A 102 -14.98 18.51 -3.30
N PRO A 103 -14.42 19.74 -3.30
CA PRO A 103 -15.13 20.88 -2.77
C PRO A 103 -16.37 21.16 -3.61
N SER A 104 -17.48 21.38 -2.92
CA SER A 104 -18.72 21.82 -3.52
C SER A 104 -19.40 22.79 -2.57
N PHE A 105 -19.34 24.07 -2.90
CA PHE A 105 -19.99 25.14 -2.16
C PHE A 105 -21.11 25.71 -3.00
N LYS A 106 -22.30 25.82 -2.42
CA LYS A 106 -23.37 26.65 -2.97
C LYS A 106 -23.42 27.94 -2.18
N VAL A 107 -23.42 29.06 -2.87
CA VAL A 107 -23.48 30.39 -2.29
C VAL A 107 -24.76 31.05 -2.78
N TYR A 108 -25.61 31.47 -1.87
CA TYR A 108 -26.88 32.12 -2.17
C TYR A 108 -26.85 33.59 -1.78
N GLN A 109 -27.21 34.44 -2.73
CA GLN A 109 -27.43 35.85 -2.51
C GLN A 109 -28.89 36.09 -2.11
N VAL A 110 -29.11 37.05 -1.22
CA VAL A 110 -30.47 37.44 -0.84
C VAL A 110 -31.00 38.40 -1.90
N GLU A 111 -32.13 38.04 -2.50
CA GLU A 111 -32.80 38.89 -3.47
C GLU A 111 -34.17 39.31 -2.95
N THR A 112 -34.41 40.62 -2.90
CA THR A 112 -35.68 41.20 -2.50
C THR A 112 -36.59 41.32 -3.72
N LEU A 113 -37.83 40.84 -3.58
CA LEU A 113 -38.82 40.80 -4.65
C LEU A 113 -39.94 41.78 -4.35
N GLN A 114 -40.50 42.38 -5.40
CA GLN A 114 -41.74 43.14 -5.31
C GLN A 114 -42.97 42.20 -5.28
N SER A 115 -42.93 41.19 -4.41
CA SER A 115 -44.03 40.26 -4.18
C SER A 115 -44.46 40.35 -2.72
N SER A 116 -45.76 40.48 -2.48
CA SER A 116 -46.33 40.45 -1.13
C SER A 116 -46.36 39.04 -0.52
N THR A 117 -46.21 37.99 -1.35
CA THR A 117 -46.31 36.59 -0.92
C THR A 117 -44.96 35.92 -0.75
N GLU A 118 -43.96 36.37 -1.51
CA GLU A 118 -42.57 35.91 -1.42
C GLU A 118 -41.64 37.12 -1.55
N PRO A 119 -41.54 37.97 -0.51
CA PRO A 119 -40.81 39.24 -0.60
C PRO A 119 -39.30 39.05 -0.69
N ILE A 120 -38.77 37.86 -0.38
CA ILE A 120 -37.35 37.53 -0.43
C ILE A 120 -37.18 36.12 -0.98
N ARG A 121 -36.15 35.93 -1.81
CA ARG A 121 -35.64 34.62 -2.23
C ARG A 121 -34.14 34.52 -2.00
N LEU A 122 -33.65 33.28 -1.98
CA LEU A 122 -32.22 32.96 -1.96
C LEU A 122 -31.82 32.46 -3.35
N GLU A 123 -31.12 33.30 -4.11
CA GLU A 123 -30.71 33.01 -5.48
C GLU A 123 -29.27 32.46 -5.50
N PRO A 124 -29.02 31.28 -6.07
CA PRO A 124 -27.66 30.74 -6.13
C PRO A 124 -26.81 31.52 -7.14
N ILE A 125 -25.54 31.78 -6.79
CA ILE A 125 -24.55 32.22 -7.79
C ILE A 125 -24.36 31.06 -8.78
N SER A 126 -24.89 31.22 -9.98
CA SER A 126 -24.83 30.20 -11.04
C SER A 126 -23.56 30.32 -11.86
N LEU A 127 -22.99 29.18 -12.26
CA LEU A 127 -21.90 29.09 -13.24
C LEU A 127 -22.39 28.59 -14.60
N GLU A 128 -23.70 28.47 -14.82
CA GLU A 128 -24.26 27.93 -16.08
C GLU A 128 -24.21 28.96 -17.21
N GLN A 129 -24.50 30.22 -16.92
CA GLN A 129 -24.49 31.32 -17.88
C GLN A 129 -23.36 32.31 -17.56
N ALA A 130 -22.57 32.70 -18.56
CA ALA A 130 -21.56 33.73 -18.35
C ALA A 130 -22.16 35.09 -18.03
N ALA A 131 -21.61 35.75 -17.02
CA ALA A 131 -21.93 37.15 -16.71
C ALA A 131 -21.31 38.13 -17.72
N LEU A 132 -20.35 37.68 -18.53
CA LEU A 132 -19.71 38.48 -19.57
C LEU A 132 -19.67 37.69 -20.89
N ASP A 133 -20.11 38.32 -21.98
CA ASP A 133 -20.04 37.77 -23.33
C ASP A 133 -18.59 37.85 -23.88
N ARG A 134 -17.73 36.97 -23.37
CA ARG A 134 -16.32 36.83 -23.76
C ARG A 134 -15.94 35.35 -23.74
N GLN A 135 -15.30 34.88 -24.80
CA GLN A 135 -14.85 33.49 -24.89
C GLN A 135 -13.97 33.07 -23.70
N THR A 136 -13.02 33.91 -23.28
CA THR A 136 -12.15 33.63 -22.14
C THR A 136 -12.93 33.50 -20.82
N PHE A 137 -14.06 34.20 -20.70
CA PHE A 137 -14.93 34.07 -19.53
C PHE A 137 -15.66 32.73 -19.54
N GLU A 138 -16.24 32.36 -20.69
CA GLU A 138 -16.85 31.04 -20.90
C GLU A 138 -15.86 29.89 -20.70
N ASP A 139 -14.62 30.03 -21.17
CA ASP A 139 -13.53 29.07 -20.94
C ASP A 139 -13.24 28.90 -19.45
N GLY A 140 -13.22 30.00 -18.69
CA GLY A 140 -13.11 29.98 -17.23
C GLY A 140 -14.25 29.20 -16.57
N LEU A 141 -15.50 29.39 -17.04
CA LEU A 141 -16.65 28.64 -16.55
C LEU A 141 -16.60 27.16 -16.93
N VAL A 142 -16.13 26.81 -18.13
CA VAL A 142 -15.90 25.41 -18.55
C VAL A 142 -14.91 24.72 -17.60
N LEU A 143 -13.79 25.38 -17.29
CA LEU A 143 -12.82 24.86 -16.32
C LEU A 143 -13.46 24.68 -14.94
N ALA A 144 -14.17 25.70 -14.44
CA ALA A 144 -14.81 25.67 -13.12
C ALA A 144 -15.84 24.54 -13.00
N ARG A 145 -16.76 24.41 -13.97
CA ARG A 145 -17.78 23.34 -14.00
C ARG A 145 -17.17 21.95 -14.11
N SER A 146 -15.98 21.84 -14.69
CA SER A 146 -15.22 20.58 -14.70
C SER A 146 -14.49 20.30 -13.40
N GLY A 147 -14.49 21.22 -12.43
CA GLY A 147 -13.82 21.12 -11.13
C GLY A 147 -12.35 21.58 -11.13
N LEU A 148 -11.89 22.25 -12.19
CA LEU A 148 -10.54 22.83 -12.30
C LEU A 148 -10.53 24.28 -11.79
N TRP A 149 -10.83 24.43 -10.50
CA TRP A 149 -11.12 25.72 -9.87
C TRP A 149 -9.94 26.71 -9.90
N SER A 150 -8.73 26.25 -9.59
CA SER A 150 -7.54 27.11 -9.60
C SER A 150 -7.18 27.62 -11.00
N ALA A 151 -7.31 26.77 -12.02
CA ALA A 151 -7.12 27.17 -13.42
C ALA A 151 -8.21 28.16 -13.87
N ALA A 152 -9.47 27.90 -13.54
CA ALA A 152 -10.58 28.80 -13.82
C ALA A 152 -10.37 30.18 -13.19
N ARG A 153 -9.97 30.23 -11.90
CA ARG A 153 -9.65 31.48 -11.23
C ARG A 153 -8.57 32.25 -11.97
N GLN A 154 -7.46 31.59 -12.31
CA GLN A 154 -6.35 32.24 -13.01
C GLN A 154 -6.78 32.82 -14.37
N THR A 155 -7.60 32.08 -15.14
CA THR A 155 -8.14 32.54 -16.41
C THR A 155 -9.00 33.80 -16.24
N LEU A 156 -9.92 33.80 -15.26
CA LEU A 156 -10.82 34.92 -15.02
C LEU A 156 -10.11 36.14 -14.40
N GLU A 157 -9.15 35.94 -13.50
CA GLU A 157 -8.32 37.03 -12.95
C GLU A 157 -7.49 37.70 -14.05
N SER A 158 -6.92 36.92 -14.96
CA SER A 158 -6.18 37.44 -16.11
C SER A 158 -7.09 38.26 -17.03
N LEU A 159 -8.31 37.79 -17.29
CA LEU A 159 -9.29 38.54 -18.07
C LEU A 159 -9.71 39.84 -17.36
N LYS A 160 -9.94 39.80 -16.05
CA LYS A 160 -10.28 40.98 -15.25
C LYS A 160 -9.20 42.07 -15.34
N GLN A 161 -7.92 41.70 -15.43
CA GLN A 161 -6.81 42.63 -15.61
C GLN A 161 -6.76 43.25 -17.02
N GLN A 162 -7.35 42.60 -18.02
CA GLN A 162 -7.33 43.03 -19.42
C GLN A 162 -8.53 43.90 -19.81
N ILE A 163 -9.60 43.90 -19.02
CA ILE A 163 -10.79 44.70 -19.29
C ILE A 163 -10.87 45.89 -18.34
N ASP A 164 -11.50 46.97 -18.81
CA ASP A 164 -11.77 48.13 -17.96
C ASP A 164 -12.69 47.76 -16.80
N VAL A 165 -12.42 48.33 -15.61
CA VAL A 165 -13.20 48.09 -14.38
C VAL A 165 -14.69 48.36 -14.58
N ALA A 166 -15.04 49.35 -15.41
CA ALA A 166 -16.43 49.68 -15.73
C ALA A 166 -17.20 48.55 -16.46
N ASN A 167 -16.48 47.67 -17.15
CA ASN A 167 -17.04 46.53 -17.89
C ASN A 167 -17.06 45.24 -17.06
N TRP A 168 -16.51 45.23 -15.84
CA TRP A 168 -16.56 44.10 -14.93
C TRP A 168 -17.81 44.18 -14.04
N SER A 169 -18.84 43.41 -14.38
CA SER A 169 -20.13 43.45 -13.68
C SER A 169 -20.06 42.81 -12.27
N ALA A 170 -21.01 43.17 -11.40
CA ALA A 170 -21.16 42.52 -10.09
C ALA A 170 -21.40 41.01 -10.20
N ALA A 171 -22.15 40.57 -11.22
CA ALA A 171 -22.37 39.15 -11.51
C ALA A 171 -21.06 38.44 -11.91
N ALA A 172 -20.20 39.09 -12.71
CA ALA A 172 -18.89 38.57 -13.06
C ALA A 172 -17.98 38.43 -11.82
N GLN A 173 -18.03 39.42 -10.93
CA GLN A 173 -17.33 39.36 -9.65
C GLN A 173 -17.84 38.21 -8.77
N ALA A 174 -19.16 38.06 -8.62
CA ALA A 174 -19.76 36.99 -7.84
C ALA A 174 -19.37 35.59 -8.35
N GLN A 175 -19.33 35.38 -9.67
CA GLN A 175 -18.86 34.13 -10.27
C GLN A 175 -17.37 33.89 -9.99
N LEU A 176 -16.52 34.92 -10.14
CA LEU A 176 -15.09 34.82 -9.79
C LEU A 176 -14.88 34.51 -8.31
N ASP A 177 -15.68 35.08 -7.41
CA ASP A 177 -15.56 34.86 -5.97
C ASP A 177 -16.01 33.44 -5.57
N LEU A 178 -17.09 32.93 -6.18
CA LEU A 178 -17.49 31.53 -6.02
C LEU A 178 -16.39 30.57 -6.50
N ILE A 179 -15.79 30.84 -7.66
CA ILE A 179 -14.68 30.07 -8.19
C ILE A 179 -13.46 30.16 -7.26
N SER A 180 -13.19 31.35 -6.71
CA SER A 180 -12.08 31.59 -5.79
C SER A 180 -12.23 30.86 -4.47
N LEU A 181 -13.46 30.78 -3.94
CA LEU A 181 -13.78 29.97 -2.75
C LEU A 181 -13.40 28.50 -2.97
N HIS A 182 -13.79 27.92 -4.10
CA HIS A 182 -13.43 26.55 -4.43
C HIS A 182 -11.93 26.38 -4.70
N ALA A 183 -11.31 27.31 -5.43
CA ALA A 183 -9.89 27.29 -5.75
C ALA A 183 -9.02 27.35 -4.49
N ASN A 184 -9.43 28.13 -3.48
CA ASN A 184 -8.74 28.15 -2.20
C ASN A 184 -8.85 26.80 -1.49
N ALA A 185 -10.02 26.17 -1.49
CA ALA A 185 -10.20 24.85 -0.90
C ALA A 185 -9.35 23.77 -1.59
N THR A 186 -9.35 23.71 -2.93
CA THR A 186 -8.52 22.74 -3.68
C THR A 186 -7.03 23.01 -3.51
N LYS A 187 -6.62 24.28 -3.49
CA LYS A 187 -5.23 24.67 -3.26
C LYS A 187 -4.75 24.20 -1.89
N THR A 188 -5.51 24.49 -0.83
CA THR A 188 -5.18 24.02 0.52
C THR A 188 -5.14 22.50 0.61
N GLN A 189 -6.03 21.79 -0.08
CA GLN A 189 -5.98 20.33 -0.15
C GLN A 189 -4.73 19.84 -0.87
N ALA A 190 -4.34 20.45 -1.99
CA ALA A 190 -3.16 20.05 -2.75
C ALA A 190 -1.85 20.32 -1.98
N GLU A 191 -1.80 21.40 -1.19
CA GLU A 191 -0.63 21.81 -0.41
C GLU A 191 -0.51 21.10 0.95
N ARG A 192 -1.51 20.30 1.33
CA ARG A 192 -1.50 19.54 2.58
C ARG A 192 -0.54 18.35 2.52
N ASP A 193 0.07 18.04 3.65
CA ASP A 193 0.79 16.79 3.86
C ASP A 193 -0.21 15.63 4.04
N TRP A 194 -0.34 14.80 3.01
CA TRP A 194 -1.19 13.62 3.03
C TRP A 194 -0.41 12.40 3.49
N ALA A 195 -1.04 11.56 4.32
CA ALA A 195 -0.46 10.27 4.72
C ALA A 195 -0.45 9.25 3.57
N SER A 196 -1.35 9.40 2.58
CA SER A 196 -1.42 8.52 1.42
C SER A 196 -0.93 9.23 0.17
N PRO A 197 0.09 8.69 -0.54
CA PRO A 197 0.53 9.23 -1.83
C PRO A 197 -0.59 9.29 -2.87
N SER A 198 -1.51 8.32 -2.86
CA SER A 198 -2.65 8.29 -3.77
C SER A 198 -3.59 9.50 -3.58
N GLN A 199 -3.88 9.85 -2.31
CA GLN A 199 -4.69 11.02 -1.97
C GLN A 199 -3.98 12.33 -2.32
N GLN A 200 -2.67 12.39 -2.14
CA GLN A 200 -1.88 13.56 -2.52
C GLN A 200 -1.90 13.78 -4.05
N ILE A 201 -1.73 12.72 -4.84
CA ILE A 201 -1.84 12.80 -6.31
C ILE A 201 -3.24 13.28 -6.70
N LEU A 202 -4.29 12.69 -6.13
CA LEU A 202 -5.66 13.10 -6.42
C LEU A 202 -5.92 14.56 -6.05
N ALA A 203 -5.46 15.03 -4.89
CA ALA A 203 -5.59 16.43 -4.49
C ALA A 203 -4.88 17.38 -5.47
N GLN A 204 -3.69 17.02 -5.96
CA GLN A 204 -2.97 17.79 -6.98
C GLN A 204 -3.73 17.82 -8.32
N LEU A 205 -4.34 16.71 -8.73
CA LEU A 205 -5.18 16.64 -9.95
C LEU A 205 -6.46 17.47 -9.82
N ILE A 206 -7.09 17.45 -8.64
CA ILE A 206 -8.29 18.24 -8.35
C ILE A 206 -7.99 19.73 -8.44
N ASP A 207 -6.83 20.17 -7.95
CA ASP A 207 -6.38 21.57 -8.06
C ASP A 207 -5.86 21.94 -9.47
N GLY A 208 -5.74 20.97 -10.39
CA GLY A 208 -5.22 21.21 -11.74
C GLY A 208 -3.69 21.32 -11.84
N ARG A 209 -2.95 20.85 -10.82
CA ARG A 209 -1.48 20.82 -10.78
C ARG A 209 -0.94 19.57 -11.46
N TRP A 210 -1.19 19.44 -12.77
CA TRP A 210 -0.90 18.26 -13.58
C TRP A 210 0.56 17.79 -13.51
N GLY A 211 1.52 18.72 -13.62
CA GLY A 211 2.95 18.42 -13.57
C GLY A 211 3.40 17.89 -12.20
N ASN A 212 2.93 18.52 -11.12
CA ASN A 212 3.23 18.09 -9.75
C ASN A 212 2.65 16.70 -9.48
N ALA A 213 1.40 16.47 -9.89
CA ALA A 213 0.77 15.16 -9.79
C ALA A 213 1.57 14.09 -10.55
N LEU A 214 2.04 14.41 -11.76
CA LEU A 214 2.81 13.48 -12.60
C LEU A 214 4.17 13.15 -11.97
N GLN A 215 4.86 14.15 -11.44
CA GLN A 215 6.13 13.95 -10.74
C GLN A 215 5.94 13.08 -9.50
N LEU A 216 4.88 13.33 -8.74
CA LEU A 216 4.55 12.54 -7.56
C LEU A 216 4.21 11.09 -7.95
N LEU A 217 3.36 10.88 -8.97
CA LEU A 217 3.07 9.55 -9.53
C LEU A 217 4.35 8.79 -9.89
N GLN A 218 5.25 9.41 -10.65
CA GLN A 218 6.51 8.79 -11.05
C GLN A 218 7.39 8.44 -9.84
N THR A 219 7.48 9.34 -8.85
CA THR A 219 8.25 9.13 -7.62
C THR A 219 7.64 8.01 -6.79
N THR A 220 6.33 8.00 -6.63
CA THR A 220 5.57 7.02 -5.85
C THR A 220 5.64 5.63 -6.46
N ILE A 221 5.51 5.50 -7.79
CA ILE A 221 5.70 4.22 -8.49
C ILE A 221 7.16 3.75 -8.35
N ARG A 222 8.14 4.66 -8.49
CA ARG A 222 9.55 4.34 -8.25
C ARG A 222 9.81 3.90 -6.81
N ASN A 223 9.01 4.35 -5.85
CA ASN A 223 9.06 3.94 -4.45
C ASN A 223 8.25 2.66 -4.15
N GLY A 224 7.73 1.98 -5.18
CA GLY A 224 7.11 0.66 -5.05
C GLY A 224 5.61 0.65 -4.74
N TYR A 225 4.92 1.80 -4.80
CA TYR A 225 3.48 1.85 -4.60
C TYR A 225 2.73 1.54 -5.90
N ASP A 226 1.79 0.59 -5.83
CA ASP A 226 0.83 0.36 -6.91
C ASP A 226 -0.30 1.40 -6.85
N LEU A 227 -0.40 2.19 -7.93
CA LEU A 227 -1.41 3.24 -8.09
C LEU A 227 -2.38 2.95 -9.24
N SER A 228 -2.38 1.72 -9.77
CA SER A 228 -3.33 1.30 -10.81
C SER A 228 -4.79 1.48 -10.37
N SER A 229 -5.07 1.24 -9.08
CA SER A 229 -6.39 1.42 -8.47
C SER A 229 -6.85 2.89 -8.42
N LEU A 230 -5.94 3.85 -8.24
CA LEU A 230 -6.27 5.28 -8.29
C LEU A 230 -6.81 5.65 -9.67
N LEU A 231 -6.10 5.22 -10.73
CA LEU A 231 -6.51 5.51 -12.09
C LEU A 231 -7.82 4.79 -12.44
N ALA A 232 -8.04 3.57 -11.95
CA ALA A 232 -9.27 2.83 -12.20
C ALA A 232 -10.50 3.50 -11.56
N VAL A 233 -10.43 3.87 -10.28
CA VAL A 233 -11.57 4.36 -9.49
C VAL A 233 -12.00 5.77 -9.90
N ASP A 234 -11.05 6.68 -10.15
CA ASP A 234 -11.33 8.09 -10.44
C ASP A 234 -11.21 8.45 -11.94
N SER A 235 -11.01 7.46 -12.82
CA SER A 235 -10.76 7.66 -14.27
C SER A 235 -11.75 8.62 -14.94
N ASP A 236 -13.06 8.43 -14.73
CA ASP A 236 -14.09 9.27 -15.35
C ASP A 236 -13.99 10.74 -14.90
N ARG A 237 -13.68 10.96 -13.62
CA ARG A 237 -13.64 12.28 -13.00
C ARG A 237 -12.40 13.04 -13.47
N ILE A 238 -11.26 12.37 -13.49
CA ILE A 238 -9.99 12.89 -14.03
C ILE A 238 -10.14 13.12 -15.55
N GLY A 239 -10.75 12.19 -16.27
CA GLY A 239 -10.99 12.29 -17.71
C GLY A 239 -11.82 13.52 -18.10
N ARG A 240 -12.90 13.82 -17.35
CA ARG A 240 -13.68 15.06 -17.56
C ARG A 240 -12.84 16.32 -17.42
N ARG A 241 -11.96 16.37 -16.42
CA ARG A 241 -11.04 17.51 -16.20
C ARG A 241 -10.02 17.63 -17.31
N VAL A 242 -9.41 16.53 -17.72
CA VAL A 242 -8.48 16.50 -18.87
C VAL A 242 -9.15 17.05 -20.12
N ASN A 243 -10.36 16.60 -20.43
CA ASN A 243 -11.09 17.07 -21.62
C ASN A 243 -11.38 18.57 -21.56
N ALA A 244 -11.82 19.09 -20.41
CA ALA A 244 -12.06 20.52 -20.23
C ALA A 244 -10.76 21.34 -20.36
N ALA A 245 -9.66 20.88 -19.76
CA ALA A 245 -8.36 21.54 -19.86
C ALA A 245 -7.85 21.60 -21.31
N LEU A 246 -7.98 20.50 -22.08
CA LEU A 246 -7.56 20.45 -23.48
C LEU A 246 -8.52 21.20 -24.41
N GLN A 247 -9.80 21.33 -24.06
CA GLN A 247 -10.74 22.17 -24.79
C GLN A 247 -10.32 23.64 -24.75
N VAL A 248 -9.92 24.13 -23.56
CA VAL A 248 -9.47 25.52 -23.39
C VAL A 248 -8.06 25.75 -23.92
N ASN A 249 -7.13 24.82 -23.67
CA ASN A 249 -5.78 24.89 -24.20
C ASN A 249 -5.24 23.49 -24.54
N ARG A 250 -5.14 23.22 -25.85
CA ARG A 250 -4.66 21.94 -26.39
C ARG A 250 -3.17 21.67 -26.16
N ASN A 251 -2.37 22.72 -25.99
CA ASN A 251 -0.90 22.64 -25.92
C ASN A 251 -0.41 22.50 -24.48
N GLN A 252 -0.95 21.50 -23.75
CA GLN A 252 -0.59 21.22 -22.37
C GLN A 252 -0.03 19.81 -22.24
N PRO A 253 1.32 19.64 -22.25
CA PRO A 253 1.94 18.31 -22.35
C PRO A 253 1.61 17.42 -21.15
N ASP A 254 1.59 17.97 -19.93
CA ASP A 254 1.26 17.19 -18.73
C ASP A 254 -0.22 16.74 -18.74
N VAL A 255 -1.14 17.57 -19.25
CA VAL A 255 -2.56 17.22 -19.40
C VAL A 255 -2.73 16.11 -20.44
N GLN A 256 -2.00 16.18 -21.56
CA GLN A 256 -1.98 15.13 -22.57
C GLN A 256 -1.45 13.81 -21.99
N ILE A 257 -0.43 13.85 -21.14
CA ILE A 257 0.08 12.65 -20.44
C ILE A 257 -1.00 12.05 -19.54
N TRP A 258 -1.67 12.86 -18.72
CA TRP A 258 -2.75 12.38 -17.86
C TRP A 258 -3.93 11.81 -18.66
N GLY A 259 -4.29 12.42 -19.80
CA GLY A 259 -5.31 11.87 -20.69
C GLY A 259 -4.97 10.49 -21.25
N ALA A 260 -3.70 10.29 -21.64
CA ALA A 260 -3.23 8.98 -22.08
C ALA A 260 -3.26 7.95 -20.94
N LEU A 261 -2.87 8.33 -19.72
CA LEU A 261 -2.93 7.44 -18.54
C LEU A 261 -4.37 7.02 -18.20
N VAL A 262 -5.30 7.97 -18.18
CA VAL A 262 -6.72 7.69 -17.91
C VAL A 262 -7.28 6.73 -18.96
N LEU A 263 -7.02 6.97 -20.24
CA LEU A 263 -7.49 6.08 -21.31
C LEU A 263 -6.86 4.69 -21.26
N ALA A 264 -5.58 4.61 -20.88
CA ALA A 264 -4.91 3.32 -20.69
C ALA A 264 -5.55 2.52 -19.55
N ALA A 265 -5.94 3.19 -18.46
CA ALA A 265 -6.61 2.56 -17.33
C ALA A 265 -8.07 2.16 -17.63
N GLN A 266 -8.79 2.96 -18.43
CA GLN A 266 -10.19 2.68 -18.80
C GLN A 266 -10.36 1.61 -19.88
N ARG A 267 -9.42 1.57 -20.83
CA ARG A 267 -9.50 0.70 -22.01
C ARG A 267 -8.23 -0.13 -22.10
N ASP A 268 -7.22 0.42 -22.78
CA ASP A 268 -5.94 -0.21 -22.98
C ASP A 268 -4.91 0.81 -23.50
N ARG A 269 -3.64 0.38 -23.51
CA ARG A 269 -2.51 1.15 -24.00
C ARG A 269 -2.64 1.57 -25.48
N ALA A 270 -3.23 0.73 -26.33
CA ALA A 270 -3.37 1.03 -27.75
C ALA A 270 -4.34 2.20 -27.97
N ALA A 271 -5.46 2.21 -27.24
CA ALA A 271 -6.42 3.31 -27.23
C ALA A 271 -5.79 4.61 -26.74
N ALA A 272 -4.95 4.55 -25.68
CA ALA A 272 -4.22 5.72 -25.19
C ALA A 272 -3.26 6.31 -26.24
N ILE A 273 -2.49 5.46 -26.93
CA ILE A 273 -1.56 5.89 -27.99
C ILE A 273 -2.33 6.46 -29.19
N ALA A 274 -3.43 5.82 -29.58
CA ALA A 274 -4.27 6.29 -30.69
C ALA A 274 -4.89 7.66 -30.39
N TRP A 275 -5.42 7.84 -29.18
CA TRP A 275 -5.95 9.13 -28.73
C TRP A 275 -4.86 10.20 -28.65
N LEU A 276 -3.69 9.86 -28.10
CA LEU A 276 -2.59 10.81 -28.00
C LEU A 276 -2.18 11.33 -29.38
N ARG A 277 -2.10 10.46 -30.40
CA ARG A 277 -1.80 10.88 -31.78
C ARG A 277 -2.80 11.92 -32.31
N GLN A 278 -4.08 11.83 -31.94
CA GLN A 278 -5.09 12.82 -32.31
C GLN A 278 -4.86 14.18 -31.64
N GLN A 279 -4.20 14.21 -30.48
CA GLN A 279 -3.82 15.45 -29.78
C GLN A 279 -2.59 16.16 -30.38
N SER A 280 -1.95 15.58 -31.40
CA SER A 280 -0.75 16.14 -32.06
C SER A 280 0.37 16.50 -31.07
N PRO A 281 0.87 15.54 -30.29
CA PRO A 281 1.85 15.77 -29.24
C PRO A 281 3.20 16.17 -29.86
N THR A 282 4.01 16.91 -29.12
CA THR A 282 5.41 17.09 -29.50
C THR A 282 6.17 15.77 -29.36
N PRO A 283 7.33 15.59 -30.05
CA PRO A 283 8.15 14.40 -29.91
C PRO A 283 8.53 14.09 -28.45
N ASP A 284 8.84 15.13 -27.66
CA ASP A 284 9.17 15.00 -26.24
C ASP A 284 7.98 14.52 -25.42
N THR A 285 6.79 15.08 -25.66
CA THR A 285 5.56 14.63 -25.00
C THR A 285 5.26 13.17 -25.34
N ASN A 286 5.39 12.76 -26.60
CA ASN A 286 5.18 11.38 -27.00
C ASN A 286 6.16 10.42 -26.30
N THR A 287 7.44 10.80 -26.20
CA THR A 287 8.47 10.03 -25.49
C THR A 287 8.13 9.91 -24.00
N ARG A 288 7.73 11.01 -23.37
CA ARG A 288 7.37 11.05 -21.94
C ARG A 288 6.12 10.24 -21.65
N VAL A 289 5.11 10.25 -22.54
CA VAL A 289 3.93 9.38 -22.42
C VAL A 289 4.33 7.91 -22.46
N GLN A 290 5.17 7.49 -23.40
CA GLN A 290 5.61 6.09 -23.48
C GLN A 290 6.35 5.65 -22.22
N GLN A 291 7.22 6.51 -21.66
CA GLN A 291 7.92 6.24 -20.42
C GLN A 291 6.96 6.06 -19.25
N VAL A 292 5.97 6.96 -19.11
CA VAL A 292 5.01 6.91 -18.00
C VAL A 292 4.04 5.73 -18.15
N LEU A 293 3.57 5.43 -19.37
CA LEU A 293 2.74 4.25 -19.64
C LEU A 293 3.47 2.95 -19.29
N ASN A 294 4.77 2.84 -19.60
CA ASN A 294 5.57 1.68 -19.18
C ASN A 294 5.66 1.54 -17.66
N LEU A 295 5.61 2.64 -16.91
CA LEU A 295 5.65 2.62 -15.44
C LEU A 295 4.33 2.15 -14.81
N VAL A 296 3.18 2.37 -15.49
CA VAL A 296 1.84 2.04 -14.95
C VAL A 296 1.20 0.79 -15.56
N ASP A 297 1.78 0.23 -16.61
CA ASP A 297 1.21 -0.91 -17.35
C ASP A 297 1.31 -2.21 -16.52
N PRO A 298 0.19 -2.85 -16.14
CA PRO A 298 0.17 -4.08 -15.34
C PRO A 298 0.73 -5.31 -16.09
N GLN A 299 0.95 -5.24 -17.41
CA GLN A 299 1.69 -6.28 -18.15
C GLN A 299 3.20 -6.02 -18.19
N SER A 300 3.61 -4.79 -17.85
CA SER A 300 5.01 -4.40 -17.62
C SER A 300 5.36 -4.34 -16.12
N ALA A 301 4.36 -4.34 -15.24
CA ALA A 301 4.49 -4.41 -13.79
C ALA A 301 4.20 -5.84 -13.32
N PRO A 302 5.17 -6.56 -12.71
CA PRO A 302 4.88 -7.85 -12.13
C PRO A 302 3.92 -7.66 -10.94
N THR A 303 2.81 -8.38 -10.95
CA THR A 303 1.77 -8.44 -9.91
C THR A 303 2.40 -8.35 -8.52
N ILE A 304 2.19 -7.24 -7.80
CA ILE A 304 2.55 -7.10 -6.38
C ILE A 304 1.38 -7.67 -5.60
N THR A 305 1.52 -8.91 -5.16
CA THR A 305 0.65 -9.51 -4.17
C THR A 305 0.71 -8.69 -2.89
N ALA A 306 -0.44 -8.56 -2.22
CA ALA A 306 -0.67 -7.74 -1.03
C ALA A 306 0.51 -7.73 -0.04
N SER A 307 0.78 -6.54 0.51
CA SER A 307 1.74 -6.33 1.60
C SER A 307 1.58 -7.41 2.69
N HIS A 308 2.64 -8.16 2.96
CA HIS A 308 2.67 -9.24 3.96
C HIS A 308 3.88 -9.11 4.87
N ASP A 309 3.83 -9.73 6.05
CA ASP A 309 4.97 -9.77 6.96
C ASP A 309 6.08 -10.70 6.44
N SER A 310 7.32 -10.36 6.78
CA SER A 310 8.48 -11.19 6.46
C SER A 310 8.41 -12.53 7.17
N ARG A 311 8.53 -13.60 6.39
CA ARG A 311 8.63 -14.99 6.86
C ARG A 311 9.75 -15.68 6.09
N MET A 312 10.90 -15.84 6.72
CA MET A 312 12.14 -16.30 6.09
C MET A 312 12.98 -17.16 7.03
N ILE A 313 13.70 -18.13 6.47
CA ILE A 313 14.64 -19.00 7.18
C ILE A 313 15.92 -19.13 6.34
N GLY A 314 17.08 -19.04 7.00
CA GLY A 314 18.38 -19.14 6.35
C GLY A 314 19.54 -19.33 7.31
N SER A 315 20.76 -19.28 6.77
CA SER A 315 22.01 -19.38 7.51
C SER A 315 22.76 -18.05 7.51
N ALA A 316 23.04 -17.49 8.68
CA ALA A 316 23.84 -16.31 8.90
C ALA A 316 25.32 -16.64 9.10
N THR A 317 26.19 -15.85 8.47
CA THR A 317 27.63 -15.85 8.70
C THR A 317 28.08 -14.42 8.97
N GLN A 318 28.85 -14.22 10.04
CA GLN A 318 29.44 -12.90 10.31
C GLN A 318 30.53 -12.61 9.28
N VAL A 319 30.53 -11.40 8.70
CA VAL A 319 31.51 -10.98 7.71
C VAL A 319 32.20 -9.68 8.14
N SER A 320 33.50 -9.59 7.89
CA SER A 320 34.33 -8.44 8.30
C SER A 320 34.27 -7.26 7.34
N SER A 321 33.90 -7.49 6.07
CA SER A 321 33.77 -6.45 5.06
C SER A 321 32.71 -6.81 4.01
N ILE A 322 32.22 -5.77 3.33
CA ILE A 322 31.25 -5.89 2.23
C ILE A 322 31.71 -5.03 1.06
N ASN A 323 31.35 -5.45 -0.16
CA ASN A 323 31.38 -4.60 -1.33
C ASN A 323 29.97 -4.08 -1.60
N ALA A 324 29.71 -2.79 -1.37
CA ALA A 324 28.37 -2.22 -1.46
C ALA A 324 27.74 -2.30 -2.86
N ALA A 325 28.55 -2.43 -3.92
CA ALA A 325 28.06 -2.54 -5.29
C ALA A 325 27.34 -3.87 -5.58
N ASP A 326 27.64 -4.92 -4.81
CA ASP A 326 27.09 -6.26 -5.01
C ASP A 326 25.68 -6.43 -4.40
N TRP A 327 25.17 -5.40 -3.73
CA TRP A 327 23.94 -5.45 -2.96
C TRP A 327 22.89 -4.50 -3.52
N LEU A 328 21.71 -5.05 -3.77
CA LEU A 328 20.50 -4.28 -4.03
C LEU A 328 20.09 -3.54 -2.75
N ARG A 329 19.54 -2.33 -2.87
CA ARG A 329 19.12 -1.49 -1.73
C ARG A 329 17.79 -0.81 -2.05
N PRO A 330 16.82 -0.76 -1.11
CA PRO A 330 15.52 -0.14 -1.37
C PRO A 330 15.62 1.39 -1.48
N GLN A 331 16.60 2.00 -0.80
CA GLN A 331 16.99 3.40 -0.96
C GLN A 331 18.45 3.46 -1.43
N VAL A 332 18.66 3.89 -2.67
CA VAL A 332 19.99 3.93 -3.30
C VAL A 332 20.92 4.96 -2.64
N ASP A 333 20.34 6.04 -2.10
CA ASP A 333 21.07 7.16 -1.50
C ASP A 333 21.48 6.93 -0.04
N SER A 334 20.98 5.87 0.61
CA SER A 334 21.40 5.50 1.96
C SER A 334 22.69 4.67 1.93
N PRO A 335 23.78 5.14 2.57
CA PRO A 335 25.01 4.36 2.65
C PRO A 335 24.81 3.11 3.50
N LEU A 336 25.41 1.99 3.09
CA LEU A 336 25.52 0.79 3.93
C LEU A 336 26.57 1.05 5.00
N ALA A 337 26.13 1.66 6.11
CA ALA A 337 26.95 1.95 7.26
C ALA A 337 26.50 1.14 8.47
N LEU A 338 27.46 0.66 9.25
CA LEU A 338 27.22 0.11 10.58
C LEU A 338 27.08 1.25 11.58
N THR A 339 26.25 1.07 12.60
CA THR A 339 26.08 2.02 13.70
C THR A 339 26.61 1.43 15.01
N GLY A 340 27.36 2.23 15.78
CA GLY A 340 27.93 1.78 17.05
C GLY A 340 28.88 0.59 16.90
N GLN A 341 28.67 -0.45 17.70
CA GLN A 341 29.48 -1.68 17.70
C GLN A 341 28.90 -2.80 16.82
N GLN A 342 28.03 -2.47 15.86
CA GLN A 342 27.44 -3.47 14.97
C GLN A 342 28.48 -4.16 14.08
N VAL A 343 28.16 -5.38 13.67
CA VAL A 343 28.89 -6.16 12.66
C VAL A 343 27.94 -6.56 11.53
N TRP A 344 28.51 -6.93 10.39
CA TRP A 344 27.75 -7.42 9.25
C TRP A 344 27.48 -8.93 9.37
N TYR A 345 26.26 -9.32 9.06
CA TYR A 345 25.85 -10.70 8.84
C TYR A 345 25.41 -10.88 7.40
N ARG A 346 25.98 -11.89 6.73
CA ARG A 346 25.48 -12.38 5.45
C ARG A 346 24.60 -13.58 5.72
N ILE A 347 23.33 -13.47 5.36
CA ILE A 347 22.33 -14.53 5.52
C ILE A 347 22.05 -15.16 4.16
N GLN A 348 22.31 -16.45 4.01
CA GLN A 348 21.88 -17.24 2.85
C GLN A 348 20.46 -17.74 3.12
N LEU A 349 19.49 -17.37 2.28
CA LEU A 349 18.12 -17.86 2.47
C LEU A 349 17.98 -19.29 1.94
N ALA A 350 17.35 -20.13 2.75
CA ALA A 350 16.91 -21.46 2.37
C ALA A 350 15.43 -21.41 1.92
N ASN A 351 14.59 -20.67 2.65
CA ASN A 351 13.16 -20.57 2.40
C ASN A 351 12.65 -19.15 2.69
N PHE A 352 11.65 -18.69 1.95
CA PHE A 352 10.87 -17.49 2.29
C PHE A 352 9.42 -17.62 1.81
N HIS A 353 8.49 -16.90 2.43
CA HIS A 353 7.09 -16.85 2.01
C HIS A 353 6.83 -15.58 1.20
N ASP A 354 6.23 -15.69 0.00
CA ASP A 354 5.99 -14.57 -0.93
C ASP A 354 4.65 -13.83 -0.76
N GLY A 355 3.99 -14.11 0.36
CA GLY A 355 2.64 -13.63 0.68
C GLY A 355 1.54 -14.61 0.29
N GLN A 356 1.83 -15.61 -0.55
CA GLN A 356 0.90 -16.68 -0.90
C GLN A 356 1.44 -18.09 -0.62
N HIS A 357 2.72 -18.34 -0.92
CA HIS A 357 3.32 -19.66 -0.81
C HIS A 357 4.77 -19.56 -0.29
N TRP A 358 5.23 -20.62 0.38
CA TRP A 358 6.66 -20.81 0.64
C TRP A 358 7.42 -21.15 -0.64
N ARG A 359 8.51 -20.44 -0.85
CA ARG A 359 9.49 -20.64 -1.90
C ARG A 359 10.77 -21.17 -1.29
N ARG A 360 11.43 -22.08 -2.00
CA ARG A 360 12.65 -22.75 -1.55
C ARG A 360 13.80 -22.49 -2.52
N SER A 361 15.02 -22.44 -1.98
CA SER A 361 16.25 -22.40 -2.77
C SER A 361 16.39 -23.69 -3.63
N PRO A 362 16.91 -23.62 -4.87
CA PRO A 362 17.40 -22.42 -5.55
C PRO A 362 16.26 -21.60 -6.19
N PHE A 363 16.31 -20.29 -5.98
CA PHE A 363 15.30 -19.32 -6.40
C PHE A 363 15.49 -18.86 -7.86
N THR A 364 15.60 -19.84 -8.77
CA THR A 364 15.89 -19.61 -10.20
C THR A 364 14.74 -18.95 -10.97
N ASP A 365 13.54 -18.97 -10.40
CA ASP A 365 12.32 -18.41 -10.98
C ASP A 365 12.03 -16.97 -10.51
N LEU A 366 12.93 -16.37 -9.72
CA LEU A 366 12.85 -14.97 -9.32
C LEU A 366 13.14 -14.05 -10.51
N ASN A 367 12.09 -13.68 -11.22
CA ASN A 367 12.18 -12.71 -12.30
C ASN A 367 12.22 -11.29 -11.72
N LEU A 368 13.44 -10.78 -11.49
CA LEU A 368 13.65 -9.41 -11.00
C LEU A 368 13.78 -8.44 -12.19
N PRO A 369 13.00 -7.33 -12.21
CA PRO A 369 13.08 -6.35 -13.29
C PRO A 369 14.41 -5.59 -13.27
N ALA A 370 14.94 -5.23 -14.45
CA ALA A 370 16.20 -4.49 -14.57
C ALA A 370 16.17 -3.14 -13.80
N SER A 371 15.01 -2.48 -13.76
CA SER A 371 14.74 -1.32 -12.91
C SER A 371 13.82 -1.71 -11.77
N GLY A 372 14.19 -1.35 -10.53
CA GLY A 372 13.36 -1.63 -9.35
C GLY A 372 13.52 -3.03 -8.75
N ALA A 373 14.52 -3.82 -9.19
CA ALA A 373 14.85 -5.13 -8.63
C ALA A 373 14.92 -5.14 -7.09
N ALA A 374 15.55 -4.13 -6.50
CA ALA A 374 15.66 -4.01 -5.05
C ALA A 374 14.29 -3.92 -4.38
N LEU A 375 13.44 -2.99 -4.80
CA LEU A 375 12.12 -2.81 -4.19
C LEU A 375 11.21 -4.02 -4.42
N ARG A 376 11.28 -4.63 -5.60
CA ARG A 376 10.54 -5.86 -5.90
C ARG A 376 10.96 -6.99 -4.96
N LEU A 377 12.26 -7.17 -4.78
CA LEU A 377 12.79 -8.20 -3.90
C LEU A 377 12.41 -7.94 -2.44
N TRP A 378 12.42 -6.69 -1.97
CA TRP A 378 12.02 -6.35 -0.61
C TRP A 378 10.55 -6.63 -0.35
N SER A 379 9.70 -6.23 -1.29
CA SER A 379 8.26 -6.50 -1.20
C SER A 379 7.97 -7.99 -1.20
N LEU A 380 8.65 -8.76 -2.08
CA LEU A 380 8.50 -10.21 -2.17
C LEU A 380 8.90 -10.92 -0.87
N LEU A 381 9.86 -10.35 -0.14
CA LEU A 381 10.35 -10.90 1.12
C LEU A 381 9.59 -10.40 2.34
N GLY A 382 8.60 -9.51 2.19
CA GLY A 382 7.90 -8.85 3.29
C GLY A 382 8.72 -7.79 4.04
N LEU A 383 9.95 -7.51 3.58
CA LEU A 383 10.94 -6.65 4.25
C LEU A 383 10.54 -5.16 4.29
N THR A 384 9.55 -4.76 3.48
CA THR A 384 8.99 -3.41 3.50
C THR A 384 8.23 -3.13 4.81
N ASN A 385 7.64 -4.15 5.42
CA ASN A 385 6.91 -4.02 6.69
C ASN A 385 7.77 -4.40 7.90
N ASN A 386 8.57 -5.47 7.77
CA ASN A 386 9.32 -6.05 8.88
C ASN A 386 10.74 -6.46 8.43
N SER A 387 11.74 -5.64 8.75
CA SER A 387 13.15 -5.89 8.41
C SER A 387 14.05 -6.47 9.53
N PRO A 388 13.63 -6.50 10.81
CA PRO A 388 14.29 -7.30 11.84
C PRO A 388 14.37 -8.80 11.52
N ILE A 389 15.51 -9.39 11.88
CA ILE A 389 15.79 -10.82 11.82
C ILE A 389 16.46 -11.23 13.13
N GLN A 390 16.18 -12.43 13.60
CA GLN A 390 16.85 -13.05 14.74
C GLN A 390 17.86 -14.06 14.24
N ILE A 391 19.03 -14.07 14.86
CA ILE A 391 20.09 -15.04 14.62
C ILE A 391 20.26 -15.85 15.91
N LEU A 392 20.03 -17.15 15.84
CA LEU A 392 20.16 -18.06 16.97
C LEU A 392 21.65 -18.38 17.22
N VAL A 393 22.07 -18.26 18.46
CA VAL A 393 23.40 -18.63 18.94
C VAL A 393 23.26 -19.45 20.21
N TRP A 394 24.10 -20.47 20.35
CA TRP A 394 24.13 -21.31 21.55
C TRP A 394 25.23 -20.84 22.49
N SER A 395 24.89 -20.64 23.77
CA SER A 395 25.89 -20.43 24.80
C SER A 395 26.63 -21.72 25.15
N ALA A 396 27.77 -21.61 25.83
CA ALA A 396 28.62 -22.76 26.19
C ALA A 396 27.88 -23.82 27.04
N ASP A 397 26.88 -23.40 27.81
CA ASP A 397 25.99 -24.28 28.59
C ASP A 397 24.85 -24.90 27.77
N GLY A 398 24.79 -24.62 26.46
CA GLY A 398 23.79 -25.17 25.54
C GLY A 398 22.43 -24.48 25.61
N GLN A 399 22.33 -23.28 26.19
CA GLN A 399 21.11 -22.48 26.17
C GLN A 399 20.99 -21.66 24.87
N PRO A 400 19.78 -21.55 24.28
CA PRO A 400 19.57 -20.73 23.10
C PRO A 400 19.58 -19.24 23.47
N GLN A 401 20.28 -18.45 22.67
CA GLN A 401 20.32 -16.99 22.74
C GLN A 401 20.06 -16.41 21.35
N THR A 402 19.45 -15.23 21.29
CA THR A 402 19.12 -14.57 20.01
C THR A 402 19.87 -13.25 19.88
N ILE A 403 20.50 -13.06 18.72
CA ILE A 403 21.04 -11.78 18.29
C ILE A 403 20.01 -11.13 17.37
N GLU A 404 19.60 -9.91 17.70
CA GLU A 404 18.78 -9.10 16.80
C GLU A 404 19.66 -8.42 15.75
N ALA A 405 19.26 -8.55 14.49
CA ALA A 405 19.87 -7.87 13.37
C ALA A 405 18.78 -7.24 12.49
N THR A 406 19.15 -6.23 11.70
CA THR A 406 18.22 -5.59 10.75
C THR A 406 18.75 -5.75 9.34
N VAL A 407 17.92 -6.27 8.45
CA VAL A 407 18.25 -6.41 7.02
C VAL A 407 18.42 -5.02 6.40
N LYS A 408 19.57 -4.79 5.77
CA LYS A 408 19.95 -3.54 5.10
C LYS A 408 20.01 -3.67 3.58
N ALA A 409 20.34 -4.87 3.09
CA ALA A 409 20.54 -5.12 1.66
C ALA A 409 20.23 -6.58 1.31
N ALA A 410 20.15 -6.89 0.02
CA ALA A 410 19.90 -8.24 -0.49
C ALA A 410 20.55 -8.38 -1.86
N ARG A 411 20.87 -9.60 -2.26
CA ARG A 411 21.46 -9.92 -3.55
C ARG A 411 20.94 -11.26 -4.04
N VAL A 412 20.77 -11.36 -5.35
CA VAL A 412 20.38 -12.60 -6.03
C VAL A 412 21.43 -12.91 -7.09
N SER A 413 22.02 -14.10 -7.05
CA SER A 413 22.98 -14.55 -8.04
C SER A 413 22.86 -16.05 -8.25
N GLY A 414 22.67 -16.51 -9.50
CA GLY A 414 22.64 -17.94 -9.81
C GLY A 414 21.55 -18.75 -9.08
N GLY A 415 20.44 -18.12 -8.67
CA GLY A 415 19.40 -18.75 -7.85
C GLY A 415 19.66 -18.73 -6.34
N GLU A 416 20.81 -18.22 -5.91
CA GLU A 416 21.08 -17.95 -4.49
C GLU A 416 20.57 -16.57 -4.10
N LEU A 417 19.75 -16.52 -3.06
CA LEU A 417 19.26 -15.28 -2.45
C LEU A 417 19.95 -15.07 -1.11
N GLN A 418 20.61 -13.93 -0.97
CA GLN A 418 21.33 -13.55 0.23
C GLN A 418 20.85 -12.21 0.77
N LEU A 419 20.77 -12.09 2.08
CA LEU A 419 20.49 -10.85 2.79
C LEU A 419 21.76 -10.38 3.50
N LEU A 420 21.89 -9.06 3.60
CA LEU A 420 22.89 -8.40 4.40
C LEU A 420 22.20 -7.73 5.59
N ALA A 421 22.55 -8.10 6.81
CA ALA A 421 21.98 -7.55 8.02
C ALA A 421 23.06 -6.95 8.92
N ALA A 422 22.70 -5.89 9.65
CA ALA A 422 23.54 -5.27 10.67
C ALA A 422 23.00 -5.64 12.05
N GLY A 423 23.84 -6.19 12.93
CA GLY A 423 23.46 -6.63 14.27
C GLY A 423 24.63 -6.56 15.26
N SER A 424 24.35 -6.87 16.53
CA SER A 424 25.39 -6.97 17.56
C SER A 424 26.35 -8.14 17.28
N PRO A 425 27.63 -8.06 17.66
CA PRO A 425 28.59 -9.15 17.45
C PRO A 425 28.18 -10.41 18.23
N THR A 426 28.57 -11.58 17.73
CA THR A 426 28.39 -12.84 18.45
C THR A 426 29.16 -12.81 19.78
N PRO A 427 28.52 -13.10 20.93
CA PRO A 427 29.21 -13.10 22.22
C PRO A 427 30.40 -14.06 22.23
N SER A 428 31.52 -13.62 22.81
CA SER A 428 32.74 -14.42 22.91
C SER A 428 32.50 -15.68 23.76
N GLY A 429 32.76 -16.86 23.18
CA GLY A 429 32.52 -18.17 23.83
C GLY A 429 31.26 -18.89 23.35
N ASN A 430 30.44 -18.26 22.50
CA ASN A 430 29.24 -18.87 21.92
C ASN A 430 29.50 -19.32 20.48
N SER A 431 29.20 -20.58 20.18
CA SER A 431 29.31 -21.25 18.86
C SER A 431 30.71 -21.21 18.19
N PRO A 432 31.14 -22.26 17.46
CA PRO A 432 32.44 -22.26 16.78
C PRO A 432 32.54 -21.15 15.73
N ALA A 433 33.67 -20.45 15.71
CA ALA A 433 33.94 -19.44 14.68
C ALA A 433 33.89 -20.06 13.28
N GLY A 434 33.00 -19.54 12.43
CA GLY A 434 32.91 -19.92 11.01
C GLY A 434 31.78 -20.89 10.65
N LEU A 435 31.00 -21.38 11.62
CA LEU A 435 29.79 -22.15 11.30
C LEU A 435 28.60 -21.24 10.97
N PRO A 436 27.74 -21.63 10.00
CA PRO A 436 26.49 -20.93 9.74
C PRO A 436 25.58 -20.99 10.96
N LEU A 437 25.00 -19.85 11.32
CA LEU A 437 24.04 -19.70 12.41
C LEU A 437 22.62 -19.65 11.86
N LEU A 438 21.63 -20.22 12.54
CA LEU A 438 20.24 -20.14 12.09
C LEU A 438 19.73 -18.69 12.14
N ALA A 439 19.15 -18.21 11.03
CA ALA A 439 18.57 -16.88 10.92
C ALA A 439 17.11 -16.95 10.47
N MET A 440 16.23 -16.20 11.14
CA MET A 440 14.78 -16.21 10.88
C MET A 440 14.10 -14.87 11.21
N THR A 441 13.01 -14.57 10.51
CA THR A 441 12.21 -13.34 10.74
C THR A 441 11.23 -13.51 11.89
N LEU A 442 10.95 -12.42 12.61
CA LEU A 442 10.00 -12.40 13.73
C LEU A 442 8.55 -12.57 13.26
N SER A 443 8.05 -13.79 13.30
CA SER A 443 6.64 -14.08 13.50
C SER A 443 6.52 -15.09 14.63
N THR A 444 6.34 -14.60 15.86
CA THR A 444 5.82 -15.37 17.01
C THR A 444 6.56 -16.64 17.43
N VAL A 445 7.86 -16.80 17.15
CA VAL A 445 8.67 -17.86 17.79
C VAL A 445 9.29 -17.30 19.06
N SER A 446 8.54 -17.38 20.17
CA SER A 446 9.17 -17.35 21.49
C SER A 446 9.78 -18.73 21.73
N TRP A 447 11.08 -18.88 21.43
CA TRP A 447 11.92 -20.04 21.81
C TRP A 447 11.91 -20.38 23.33
N LEU A 448 11.07 -19.68 24.10
CA LEU A 448 10.98 -19.66 25.55
C LEU A 448 9.69 -20.34 26.09
N GLU A 449 8.75 -20.78 25.24
CA GLU A 449 7.64 -21.64 25.69
C GLU A 449 7.96 -23.11 25.42
N THR A 450 8.63 -23.74 26.39
CA THR A 450 9.08 -25.14 26.46
C THR A 450 7.93 -26.18 26.52
N GLY A 451 6.87 -26.00 25.72
CA GLY A 451 5.63 -26.77 25.85
C GLY A 451 5.62 -28.16 25.18
N ASN A 452 6.29 -28.33 24.03
CA ASN A 452 6.12 -29.51 23.17
C ASN A 452 7.44 -30.19 22.76
N VAL A 453 8.29 -30.50 23.75
CA VAL A 453 9.46 -31.37 23.55
C VAL A 453 9.07 -32.82 23.80
N LEU A 454 9.24 -33.68 22.80
CA LEU A 454 8.98 -35.12 22.85
C LEU A 454 10.23 -35.88 22.39
N THR A 455 10.30 -37.18 22.61
CA THR A 455 11.27 -38.02 21.89
C THR A 455 10.69 -38.47 20.55
N LEU A 456 11.56 -38.77 19.58
CA LEU A 456 11.09 -39.30 18.28
C LEU A 456 10.28 -40.60 18.42
N SER A 457 10.55 -41.41 19.45
CA SER A 457 9.74 -42.60 19.80
C SER A 457 8.34 -42.23 20.27
N GLN A 458 8.21 -41.19 21.11
CA GLN A 458 6.91 -40.69 21.54
C GLN A 458 6.13 -40.09 20.36
N LEU A 459 6.81 -39.36 19.47
CA LEU A 459 6.21 -38.86 18.24
C LEU A 459 5.75 -40.00 17.34
N SER A 460 6.50 -41.10 17.24
CA SER A 460 6.13 -42.28 16.45
C SER A 460 4.84 -42.96 16.95
N GLN A 461 4.54 -42.88 18.24
CA GLN A 461 3.27 -43.38 18.79
C GLN A 461 2.07 -42.49 18.42
N GLN A 462 2.29 -41.19 18.26
CA GLN A 462 1.25 -40.21 17.96
C GLN A 462 1.04 -40.03 16.44
N GLN A 463 2.14 -39.97 15.69
CA GLN A 463 2.20 -39.68 14.26
C GLN A 463 3.24 -40.61 13.59
N PRO A 464 2.91 -41.89 13.37
CA PRO A 464 3.88 -42.91 12.93
C PRO A 464 4.51 -42.58 11.57
N ASP A 465 3.73 -42.10 10.61
CA ASP A 465 4.21 -41.77 9.26
C ASP A 465 5.18 -40.59 9.28
N TRP A 466 4.90 -39.56 10.10
CA TRP A 466 5.79 -38.40 10.21
C TRP A 466 7.09 -38.76 10.92
N ALA A 467 7.02 -39.48 12.03
CA ALA A 467 8.22 -39.94 12.74
C ALA A 467 9.10 -40.86 11.88
N ALA A 468 8.49 -41.72 11.06
CA ALA A 468 9.21 -42.55 10.10
C ALA A 468 9.95 -41.69 9.05
N ALA A 469 9.27 -40.68 8.49
CA ALA A 469 9.88 -39.76 7.53
C ALA A 469 11.02 -38.95 8.16
N LEU A 470 10.84 -38.46 9.39
CA LEU A 470 11.87 -37.75 10.17
C LEU A 470 13.08 -38.64 10.42
N ALA A 471 12.90 -39.86 10.91
CA ALA A 471 14.00 -40.78 11.20
C ALA A 471 14.86 -41.06 9.95
N VAL A 472 14.21 -41.30 8.81
CA VAL A 472 14.88 -41.57 7.53
C VAL A 472 15.67 -40.34 7.04
N ASN A 473 15.05 -39.16 7.07
CA ASN A 473 15.68 -37.95 6.54
C ASN A 473 16.76 -37.39 7.49
N LEU A 474 16.58 -37.53 8.81
CA LEU A 474 17.60 -37.25 9.81
C LEU A 474 18.85 -38.10 9.58
N TRP A 475 18.68 -39.42 9.44
CA TRP A 475 19.81 -40.31 9.21
C TRP A 475 20.53 -40.04 7.88
N ARG A 476 19.77 -39.75 6.82
CA ARG A 476 20.35 -39.38 5.53
C ARG A 476 21.19 -38.10 5.61
N GLU A 477 20.74 -37.12 6.39
CA GLU A 477 21.49 -35.89 6.59
C GLU A 477 22.77 -36.12 7.39
N LEU A 478 22.72 -36.94 8.45
CA LEU A 478 23.90 -37.37 9.21
C LEU A 478 24.91 -38.10 8.33
N GLN A 479 24.46 -38.98 7.42
CA GLN A 479 25.32 -39.64 6.44
C GLN A 479 25.97 -38.64 5.49
N ARG A 480 25.19 -37.70 4.97
CA ARG A 480 25.65 -36.71 3.99
C ARG A 480 26.71 -35.78 4.59
N ALA A 481 26.60 -35.48 5.88
CA ALA A 481 27.56 -34.70 6.64
C ALA A 481 28.73 -35.53 7.21
N ASP A 482 28.92 -36.78 6.74
CA ASP A 482 29.97 -37.71 7.19
C ASP A 482 29.98 -37.91 8.71
N GLN A 483 28.80 -37.90 9.34
CA GLN A 483 28.66 -38.17 10.78
C GLN A 483 28.47 -39.67 11.07
N VAL A 484 27.87 -40.41 10.12
CA VAL A 484 27.62 -41.86 10.24
C VAL A 484 27.93 -42.61 8.94
N GLN A 485 28.43 -43.85 9.04
CA GLN A 485 28.95 -44.64 7.90
C GLN A 485 27.97 -45.63 7.26
N ALA A 486 26.94 -46.08 7.98
CA ALA A 486 26.08 -47.17 7.52
C ALA A 486 24.68 -46.71 7.09
N ALA A 487 24.15 -47.28 6.01
CA ALA A 487 22.72 -47.19 5.69
C ALA A 487 21.97 -48.28 6.46
N LEU A 488 21.10 -47.87 7.38
CA LEU A 488 20.22 -48.78 8.09
C LEU A 488 19.11 -49.27 7.16
N ALA A 489 18.77 -50.56 7.24
CA ALA A 489 17.95 -51.24 6.25
C ALA A 489 16.45 -50.93 6.35
N ASP A 490 15.96 -50.57 7.54
CA ASP A 490 14.55 -50.31 7.80
C ASP A 490 14.32 -49.20 8.84
N THR A 491 13.10 -48.67 8.85
CA THR A 491 12.67 -47.58 9.75
C THR A 491 12.69 -47.99 11.23
N ALA A 492 12.50 -49.27 11.55
CA ALA A 492 12.50 -49.74 12.95
C ALA A 492 13.91 -49.67 13.54
N SER A 493 14.92 -50.05 12.75
CA SER A 493 16.34 -49.93 13.10
C SER A 493 16.75 -48.46 13.26
N LEU A 494 16.24 -47.59 12.39
CA LEU A 494 16.45 -46.13 12.50
C LEU A 494 15.86 -45.57 13.80
N LEU A 495 14.61 -45.90 14.11
CA LEU A 495 13.95 -45.47 15.34
C LEU A 495 14.61 -46.07 16.60
N GLN A 496 15.30 -47.20 16.50
CA GLN A 496 16.08 -47.72 17.61
C GLN A 496 17.30 -46.85 17.92
N GLU A 497 17.97 -46.30 16.90
CA GLU A 497 19.16 -45.44 17.04
C GLU A 497 18.80 -44.00 17.45
N VAL A 498 17.86 -43.37 16.74
CA VAL A 498 17.51 -41.95 16.96
C VAL A 498 16.22 -41.75 17.77
N GLY A 499 15.55 -42.82 18.19
CA GLY A 499 14.25 -42.75 18.84
C GLY A 499 14.23 -42.00 20.17
N GLN A 500 15.37 -41.93 20.88
CA GLN A 500 15.49 -41.19 22.14
C GLN A 500 15.88 -39.73 21.93
N TRP A 501 16.09 -39.30 20.69
CA TRP A 501 16.44 -37.91 20.40
C TRP A 501 15.24 -37.02 20.65
N SER A 502 15.49 -35.93 21.38
CA SER A 502 14.50 -34.89 21.62
C SER A 502 14.16 -34.19 20.31
N VAL A 503 12.87 -34.05 20.06
CA VAL A 503 12.28 -33.27 18.97
C VAL A 503 11.37 -32.23 19.59
N GLU A 504 11.62 -30.96 19.25
CA GLU A 504 10.76 -29.85 19.61
C GLU A 504 9.82 -29.56 18.46
N LEU A 505 8.52 -29.46 18.76
CA LEU A 505 7.48 -29.19 17.77
C LEU A 505 7.01 -27.75 17.86
N VAL A 506 7.18 -27.00 16.77
CA VAL A 506 6.85 -25.57 16.73
C VAL A 506 6.33 -25.18 15.35
N ASP A 507 5.35 -24.28 15.31
CA ASP A 507 4.90 -23.65 14.06
C ASP A 507 5.85 -22.49 13.72
N LEU A 508 6.93 -22.81 13.02
CA LEU A 508 7.93 -21.86 12.53
C LEU A 508 7.44 -21.11 11.29
N THR A 509 6.53 -21.71 10.52
CA THR A 509 6.10 -21.21 9.22
C THR A 509 4.83 -20.34 9.27
N GLY A 510 4.12 -20.36 10.40
CA GLY A 510 2.87 -19.64 10.64
C GLY A 510 1.69 -20.23 9.86
N GLU A 511 1.77 -21.50 9.47
CA GLU A 511 0.76 -22.20 8.66
C GLU A 511 -0.16 -23.09 9.50
N GLY A 512 0.03 -23.12 10.82
CA GLY A 512 -0.67 -24.03 11.72
C GLY A 512 -0.23 -25.49 11.57
N GLN A 513 0.88 -25.75 10.87
CA GLN A 513 1.56 -27.05 10.81
C GLN A 513 2.81 -26.97 11.68
N LEU A 514 3.10 -28.04 12.43
CA LEU A 514 4.28 -28.07 13.29
C LEU A 514 5.50 -28.56 12.51
N GLU A 515 6.60 -27.81 12.58
CA GLU A 515 7.93 -28.25 12.21
C GLU A 515 8.61 -28.97 13.38
N ALA A 516 9.50 -29.91 13.04
CA ALA A 516 10.29 -30.67 13.98
C ALA A 516 11.72 -30.12 14.04
N ILE A 517 12.14 -29.63 15.21
CA ILE A 517 13.49 -29.16 15.48
C ILE A 517 14.25 -30.23 16.26
N PHE A 518 15.41 -30.64 15.73
CA PHE A 518 16.38 -31.46 16.45
C PHE A 518 17.56 -30.60 16.83
N THR A 519 17.84 -30.56 18.13
CA THR A 519 18.97 -29.86 18.72
C THR A 519 19.82 -30.89 19.45
N PHE A 520 21.06 -31.10 19.00
CA PHE A 520 21.93 -32.11 19.60
C PHE A 520 23.39 -31.67 19.64
N LYS A 521 24.16 -32.23 20.57
CA LYS A 521 25.62 -32.14 20.56
C LYS A 521 26.18 -33.37 19.84
N PRO A 522 27.27 -33.24 19.07
CA PRO A 522 27.89 -34.38 18.40
C PRO A 522 28.26 -35.54 19.34
N SER A 523 28.49 -35.27 20.63
CA SER A 523 28.70 -36.31 21.65
C SER A 523 27.50 -37.25 21.86
N LEU A 524 26.28 -36.83 21.49
CA LEU A 524 25.10 -37.70 21.48
C LEU A 524 25.27 -38.88 20.49
N LEU A 525 26.08 -38.69 19.45
CA LEU A 525 26.38 -39.73 18.47
C LEU A 525 27.39 -40.75 19.00
N GLU A 526 28.24 -40.42 19.99
CA GLU A 526 29.30 -41.32 20.50
C GLU A 526 28.77 -42.67 21.02
N ALA A 527 27.50 -42.72 21.44
CA ALA A 527 26.82 -43.96 21.85
C ALA A 527 26.41 -44.87 20.68
N SER A 528 26.47 -44.38 19.43
CA SER A 528 26.09 -45.12 18.24
C SER A 528 27.28 -45.89 17.65
N SER A 529 27.04 -47.15 17.30
CA SER A 529 28.03 -48.03 16.65
C SER A 529 28.38 -47.63 15.21
N TYR A 530 27.73 -46.60 14.67
CA TYR A 530 27.81 -46.20 13.26
C TYR A 530 28.57 -44.90 13.00
N VAL A 531 29.13 -44.27 14.05
CA VAL A 531 29.84 -42.97 13.94
C VAL A 531 31.17 -43.09 13.17
N THR A 532 31.48 -42.09 12.35
CA THR A 532 32.76 -41.99 11.61
C THR A 532 33.93 -41.62 12.52
N ALA A 533 35.14 -42.05 12.15
CA ALA A 533 36.36 -41.60 12.83
C ALA A 533 36.59 -40.07 12.70
N SER A 534 36.07 -39.45 11.64
CA SER A 534 36.08 -37.99 11.42
C SER A 534 35.16 -37.26 12.42
N ALA A 535 33.96 -37.78 12.69
CA ALA A 535 33.05 -37.24 13.69
C ALA A 535 33.59 -37.39 15.12
N GLN A 536 34.31 -38.49 15.41
CA GLN A 536 34.98 -38.70 16.70
C GLN A 536 36.16 -37.75 16.97
N ALA A 537 36.79 -37.20 15.93
CA ALA A 537 37.98 -36.35 16.04
C ALA A 537 37.68 -34.83 15.99
N ALA A 538 36.49 -34.41 15.58
CA ALA A 538 36.08 -33.01 15.59
C ALA A 538 35.91 -32.51 17.04
N ASN A 539 36.29 -31.27 17.37
CA ASN A 539 36.15 -30.75 18.74
C ASN A 539 34.65 -30.47 19.05
N GLN A 540 34.03 -31.32 19.88
CA GLN A 540 32.60 -31.67 19.89
C GLN A 540 31.68 -30.91 20.89
N GLU A 541 31.86 -29.61 21.12
CA GLU A 541 31.04 -28.91 22.15
C GLU A 541 29.90 -28.07 21.58
N ALA A 542 29.86 -27.89 20.25
CA ALA A 542 28.86 -27.06 19.60
C ALA A 542 27.52 -27.79 19.44
N THR A 543 26.47 -27.21 20.00
CA THR A 543 25.10 -27.63 19.72
C THR A 543 24.77 -27.35 18.25
N GLN A 544 24.20 -28.34 17.58
CA GLN A 544 23.79 -28.31 16.17
C GLN A 544 22.27 -28.44 16.05
N THR A 545 21.72 -27.74 15.07
CA THR A 545 20.27 -27.63 14.82
C THR A 545 19.91 -28.15 13.44
N LEU A 546 18.89 -29.01 13.38
CA LEU A 546 18.23 -29.47 12.16
C LEU A 546 16.74 -29.19 12.25
N ILE A 547 16.13 -28.73 11.16
CA ILE A 547 14.69 -28.42 11.11
C ILE A 547 14.05 -29.19 9.97
N PHE A 548 12.92 -29.83 10.24
CA PHE A 548 12.16 -30.60 9.27
C PHE A 548 10.70 -30.13 9.21
N SER A 549 10.09 -30.24 8.03
CA SER A 549 8.67 -29.93 7.83
C SER A 549 7.75 -30.97 8.47
N ALA A 550 6.45 -30.67 8.51
CA ALA A 550 5.38 -31.62 8.89
C ALA A 550 5.32 -32.89 8.00
N GLN A 551 6.00 -32.90 6.84
CA GLN A 551 6.15 -34.08 5.96
C GLN A 551 7.51 -34.76 6.13
N GLY A 552 8.28 -34.35 7.13
CA GLY A 552 9.62 -34.86 7.45
C GLY A 552 10.72 -34.40 6.50
N GLN A 553 10.47 -33.40 5.63
CA GLN A 553 11.48 -32.90 4.70
C GLN A 553 12.44 -31.93 5.39
N LEU A 554 13.74 -32.02 5.10
CA LEU A 554 14.74 -31.10 5.65
C LEU A 554 14.48 -29.66 5.16
N ILE A 555 14.33 -28.73 6.11
CA ILE A 555 14.16 -27.29 5.89
C ILE A 555 15.49 -26.56 6.12
N TYR A 556 16.25 -26.97 7.14
CA TYR A 556 17.49 -26.33 7.56
C TYR A 556 18.43 -27.35 8.22
N SER A 557 19.74 -27.18 7.99
CA SER A 557 20.79 -28.02 8.56
C SER A 557 22.06 -27.21 8.84
N GLU A 558 22.60 -27.37 10.05
CA GLU A 558 23.94 -26.88 10.41
C GLU A 558 25.05 -27.89 10.08
N LEU A 559 24.69 -29.09 9.63
CA LEU A 559 25.63 -30.17 9.34
C LEU A 559 26.21 -30.12 7.94
N SER A 560 25.38 -29.80 6.93
CA SER A 560 25.81 -29.73 5.55
C SER A 560 25.65 -28.32 5.00
N THR A 561 26.74 -27.70 4.57
CA THR A 561 26.76 -26.36 3.97
C THR A 561 26.21 -26.30 2.53
N GLU A 562 25.46 -27.32 2.06
CA GLU A 562 25.02 -27.45 0.66
C GLU A 562 23.55 -27.92 0.49
N ALA A 563 22.61 -27.42 1.29
CA ALA A 563 21.19 -27.70 1.07
C ALA A 563 20.56 -26.81 -0.04
N ALA A 564 21.15 -26.85 -1.24
CA ALA A 564 20.53 -26.36 -2.47
C ALA A 564 20.99 -27.14 -3.70
N GLN A 565 21.26 -28.45 -3.59
CA GLN A 565 21.49 -29.29 -4.77
C GLN A 565 20.84 -30.68 -4.67
N PHE A 566 19.91 -30.90 -5.63
CA PHE A 566 19.33 -32.14 -6.14
C PHE A 566 18.40 -32.97 -5.24
N TRP A 567 17.07 -32.78 -5.36
CA TRP A 567 16.07 -33.86 -5.34
C TRP A 567 14.79 -33.47 -6.12
N TRP A 568 14.69 -33.81 -7.41
CA TRP A 568 13.40 -34.10 -8.06
C TRP A 568 13.54 -35.34 -8.95
N ARG A 569 12.90 -36.43 -8.51
CA ARG A 569 12.01 -37.25 -9.34
C ARG A 569 10.97 -37.87 -8.40
N SER A 570 9.79 -37.26 -8.31
CA SER A 570 8.59 -38.05 -8.00
C SER A 570 8.16 -38.79 -9.27
N PRO A 571 7.79 -40.08 -9.19
CA PRO A 571 7.32 -40.84 -10.35
C PRO A 571 5.93 -40.34 -10.73
N THR A 572 5.75 -39.99 -11.99
CA THR A 572 4.43 -39.79 -12.60
C THR A 572 3.61 -41.08 -12.55
N PRO A 573 2.32 -41.05 -12.21
CA PRO A 573 1.44 -42.20 -12.42
C PRO A 573 1.04 -42.24 -13.90
N ALA A 574 1.89 -42.82 -14.74
CA ALA A 574 1.60 -43.01 -16.16
C ALA A 574 2.23 -44.29 -16.70
N THR A 575 1.77 -45.45 -16.21
CA THR A 575 1.68 -46.68 -17.02
C THR A 575 0.85 -47.73 -16.27
N ALA A 576 -0.47 -47.64 -16.39
CA ALA A 576 -1.35 -48.78 -16.24
C ALA A 576 -1.91 -49.11 -17.64
N ARG A 577 -1.19 -49.95 -18.39
CA ARG A 577 -1.74 -50.87 -19.41
C ARG A 577 -0.63 -51.67 -20.10
N ARG A 578 -0.85 -53.00 -20.12
CA ARG A 578 -0.19 -54.08 -20.90
C ARG A 578 1.15 -54.55 -20.29
N LEU A 579 1.33 -55.80 -19.84
CA LEU A 579 0.67 -57.10 -20.09
C LEU A 579 0.79 -58.00 -18.84
N TYR A 580 -0.33 -58.46 -18.28
CA TYR A 580 -0.80 -59.86 -18.21
C TYR A 580 -2.15 -59.88 -17.48
#